data_AF-A0A4Q3CRX2-F1
#
_entry.id   AF-A0A4Q3CRX2-F1
#
_cell.length_a   1.000
_cell.length_b   1.000
_cell.length_c   1.000
_cell.angle_alpha   90.00
_cell.angle_beta   90.00
_cell.angle_gamma   90.00
#
_symmetry.space_group_name_H-M   'P 1'
#
loop_
_entity.id
_entity.type
_entity.pdbx_description
1 polymer ?
#
loop_
_entity_poly.entity_id
_entity_poly.type
_entity_poly.pdbx_seq_one_letter_code
_entity_poly.pdbx_strand_id
1 'polypeptide(L)'
;DAQSILITDDEDFADQVADRIDVQCAMLSTRRTAQKSWDDHGVIVVVERLDQAIPLANQLAAEHVELAVDDPAPFLDGIRHAGSVFMGRMAPEAVGDYVAGPNHVLPTGRRARFSSGLSVLDFMKRTSFIELDETSFANIGPAAAALAHAEGLPAHAQSIEVRLK
;
A
#
# COMPACT_ATOMS: atom_id res chain seq x y z
N ASP A 1 -8.58 17.81 -7.02
CA ASP A 1 -8.72 16.35 -6.92
C ASP A 1 -7.75 15.71 -5.92
N ALA A 2 -6.62 16.36 -5.56
CA ALA A 2 -5.83 15.87 -4.43
C ALA A 2 -6.62 16.00 -3.12
N GLN A 3 -6.41 15.08 -2.18
CA GLN A 3 -7.11 15.03 -0.91
C GLN A 3 -6.10 15.01 0.23
N SER A 4 -6.26 15.94 1.19
CA SER A 4 -5.45 16.03 2.39
C SER A 4 -6.35 15.83 3.61
N ILE A 5 -5.98 14.89 4.48
CA ILE A 5 -6.78 14.52 5.64
C ILE A 5 -5.89 14.59 6.88
N LEU A 6 -6.28 15.40 7.87
CA LEU A 6 -5.71 15.36 9.21
C LEU A 6 -6.60 14.46 10.09
N ILE A 7 -5.98 13.58 10.87
CA ILE A 7 -6.64 12.87 11.97
C ILE A 7 -5.90 13.24 13.26
N THR A 8 -6.60 13.77 14.25
CA THR A 8 -6.03 14.19 15.53
C THR A 8 -7.01 13.92 16.67
N ASP A 9 -6.52 13.79 17.90
CA ASP A 9 -7.34 13.70 19.12
C ASP A 9 -7.40 15.00 19.93
N ASP A 10 -6.98 16.11 19.33
CA ASP A 10 -6.93 17.44 19.93
C ASP A 10 -7.69 18.45 19.06
N GLU A 11 -8.82 18.95 19.57
CA GLU A 11 -9.68 19.92 18.89
C GLU A 11 -8.99 21.30 18.76
N ASP A 12 -8.24 21.74 19.77
CA ASP A 12 -7.50 23.00 19.72
C ASP A 12 -6.37 22.91 18.68
N PHE A 13 -5.74 21.73 18.53
CA PHE A 13 -4.75 21.50 17.47
C PHE A 13 -5.40 21.46 16.09
N ALA A 14 -6.58 20.85 15.95
CA ALA A 14 -7.34 20.87 14.70
C ALA A 14 -7.63 22.29 14.22
N ASP A 15 -8.12 23.16 15.11
CA ASP A 15 -8.38 24.57 14.81
C ASP A 15 -7.11 25.31 14.42
N GLN A 16 -6.01 25.11 15.16
CA GLN A 16 -4.71 25.68 14.81
C GLN A 16 -4.23 25.23 13.42
N VAL A 17 -4.39 23.95 13.07
CA VAL A 17 -4.00 23.47 11.73
C VAL A 17 -4.88 24.09 10.66
N ALA A 18 -6.20 24.19 10.87
CA ALA A 18 -7.11 24.85 9.93
C ALA A 18 -6.68 26.30 9.64
N ASP A 19 -6.44 27.09 10.69
CA ASP A 19 -5.95 28.47 10.57
C ASP A 19 -4.61 28.54 9.83
N ARG A 20 -3.68 27.63 10.15
CA ARG A 20 -2.37 27.60 9.51
C ARG A 20 -2.45 27.21 8.04
N ILE A 21 -3.39 26.36 7.62
CA ILE A 21 -3.58 26.01 6.21
C ILE A 21 -3.97 27.25 5.40
N ASP A 22 -4.90 28.07 5.88
CA ASP A 22 -5.31 29.30 5.18
C ASP A 22 -4.14 30.29 5.04
N VAL A 23 -3.39 30.49 6.14
CA VAL A 23 -2.20 31.36 6.13
C VAL A 23 -1.15 30.85 5.14
N GLN A 24 -0.83 29.56 5.18
CA GLN A 24 0.20 28.98 4.30
C GLN A 24 -0.25 29.01 2.84
N CYS A 25 -1.50 28.65 2.55
CA CYS A 25 -2.05 28.69 1.19
C CYS A 25 -1.97 30.10 0.60
N ALA A 26 -2.27 31.15 1.38
CA ALA A 26 -2.20 32.53 0.91
C ALA A 26 -0.78 32.97 0.50
N MET A 27 0.25 32.37 1.07
CA MET A 27 1.66 32.67 0.79
C MET A 27 2.22 31.90 -0.42
N LEU A 28 1.53 30.87 -0.91
CA LEU A 28 2.00 30.07 -2.04
C LEU A 28 1.77 30.77 -3.39
N SER A 29 2.75 30.66 -4.29
CA SER A 29 2.55 31.05 -5.70
C SER A 29 1.45 30.21 -6.38
N THR A 30 1.25 28.98 -5.89
CA THR A 30 0.22 28.02 -6.34
C THR A 30 -1.08 28.10 -5.54
N ARG A 31 -1.31 29.16 -4.75
CA ARG A 31 -2.46 29.32 -3.83
C ARG A 31 -3.81 28.89 -4.41
N ARG A 32 -4.08 29.21 -5.69
CA ARG A 32 -5.38 28.92 -6.31
C ARG A 32 -5.64 27.42 -6.38
N THR A 33 -4.61 26.62 -6.67
CA THR A 33 -4.70 25.17 -6.77
C THR A 33 -4.75 24.55 -5.37
N ALA A 34 -3.89 25.01 -4.45
CA ALA A 34 -3.84 24.51 -3.08
C ALA A 34 -5.17 24.75 -2.35
N GLN A 35 -5.67 26.00 -2.36
CA GLN A 35 -6.93 26.37 -1.72
C GLN A 35 -8.10 25.58 -2.31
N LYS A 36 -8.20 25.50 -3.65
CA LYS A 36 -9.27 24.71 -4.28
C LYS A 36 -9.26 23.25 -3.84
N SER A 37 -8.07 22.63 -3.74
CA SER A 37 -7.96 21.25 -3.29
C SER A 37 -8.39 21.07 -1.84
N TRP A 38 -8.01 22.02 -0.99
CA TRP A 38 -8.42 22.03 0.42
C TRP A 38 -9.92 22.26 0.57
N ASP A 39 -10.50 23.26 -0.10
CA ASP A 39 -11.93 23.57 -0.03
C ASP A 39 -12.80 22.42 -0.54
N ASP A 40 -12.40 21.74 -1.61
CA ASP A 40 -13.20 20.68 -2.23
C ASP A 40 -13.04 19.31 -1.52
N HIS A 41 -11.88 19.03 -0.92
CA HIS A 41 -11.50 17.68 -0.50
C HIS A 41 -10.76 17.59 0.84
N GLY A 42 -10.37 18.72 1.44
CA GLY A 42 -9.71 18.78 2.73
C GLY A 42 -10.64 18.33 3.85
N VAL A 43 -10.11 17.53 4.77
CA VAL A 43 -10.88 17.02 5.92
C VAL A 43 -9.99 17.03 7.16
N ILE A 44 -10.54 17.52 8.27
CA ILE A 44 -9.98 17.31 9.60
C ILE A 44 -10.94 16.40 10.36
N VAL A 45 -10.42 15.29 10.89
CA VAL A 45 -11.17 14.33 11.70
C VAL A 45 -10.62 14.38 13.12
N VAL A 46 -11.46 14.85 14.05
CA VAL A 46 -11.16 14.80 15.49
C VAL A 46 -11.68 13.47 16.04
N VAL A 47 -10.81 12.70 16.67
CA VAL A 47 -11.13 11.43 17.34
C VAL A 47 -10.99 11.60 18.86
N GLU A 48 -11.59 10.72 19.66
CA GLU A 48 -11.49 10.82 21.12
C GLU A 48 -10.11 10.41 21.64
N ARG A 49 -9.44 9.51 20.91
CA ARG A 49 -8.10 9.02 21.22
C ARG A 49 -7.37 8.71 19.94
N LEU A 50 -6.09 9.03 19.89
CA LEU A 50 -5.31 8.86 18.66
C LEU A 50 -5.24 7.42 18.14
N ASP A 51 -5.35 6.40 19.00
CA ASP A 51 -5.39 4.99 18.59
C ASP A 51 -6.58 4.67 17.65
N GLN A 52 -7.66 5.46 17.71
CA GLN A 52 -8.80 5.37 16.80
C GLN A 52 -8.45 5.78 15.36
N ALA A 53 -7.32 6.48 15.15
CA ALA A 53 -6.84 6.84 13.81
C ALA A 53 -6.39 5.61 13.00
N ILE A 54 -5.94 4.53 13.66
CA ILE A 54 -5.42 3.32 12.98
C ILE A 54 -6.47 2.65 12.08
N PRO A 55 -7.68 2.27 12.57
CA PRO A 55 -8.70 1.69 11.72
C PRO A 55 -9.17 2.66 10.63
N LEU A 56 -9.20 3.97 10.89
CA LEU A 56 -9.54 4.98 9.89
C LEU A 56 -8.49 5.07 8.79
N ALA A 57 -7.20 5.12 9.12
CA ALA A 57 -6.09 5.13 8.18
C ALA A 57 -6.09 3.85 7.30
N ASN A 58 -6.32 2.69 7.91
CA ASN A 58 -6.49 1.43 7.16
C ASN A 58 -7.71 1.43 6.25
N GLN A 59 -8.79 2.10 6.66
CA GLN A 59 -9.92 2.31 5.77
C GLN A 59 -9.53 3.26 4.64
N LEU A 60 -8.93 4.41 4.92
CA LEU A 60 -8.51 5.36 3.91
C LEU A 60 -7.57 4.74 2.87
N ALA A 61 -6.62 3.90 3.29
CA ALA A 61 -5.62 3.27 2.43
C ALA A 61 -4.93 4.32 1.54
N ALA A 62 -4.40 5.35 2.19
CA ALA A 62 -3.84 6.52 1.55
C ALA A 62 -2.58 6.20 0.75
N GLU A 63 -2.30 7.06 -0.23
CA GLU A 63 -1.03 7.05 -0.97
C GLU A 63 0.15 7.35 -0.03
N HIS A 64 0.04 8.44 0.74
CA HIS A 64 0.99 8.86 1.76
C HIS A 64 0.33 8.87 3.14
N VAL A 65 1.04 8.38 4.17
CA VAL A 65 0.62 8.46 5.57
C VAL A 65 1.76 9.07 6.39
N GLU A 66 1.52 10.22 7.02
CA GLU A 66 2.45 10.83 7.97
C GLU A 66 2.04 10.52 9.41
N LEU A 67 2.95 9.95 10.20
CA LEU A 67 2.79 9.68 11.62
C LEU A 67 3.56 10.74 12.43
N ALA A 68 2.97 11.92 12.56
CA ALA A 68 3.56 13.09 13.22
C ALA A 68 3.42 13.07 14.76
N VAL A 69 3.72 11.93 15.39
CA VAL A 69 3.60 11.67 16.83
C VAL A 69 4.97 11.46 17.48
N ASP A 70 5.04 11.50 18.81
CA ASP A 70 6.31 11.31 19.54
C ASP A 70 6.82 9.87 19.44
N ASP A 71 5.93 8.86 19.51
CA ASP A 71 6.27 7.44 19.33
C ASP A 71 5.46 6.82 18.17
N PRO A 72 5.96 6.87 16.92
CA PRO A 72 5.22 6.40 15.74
C PRO A 72 5.23 4.89 15.55
N ALA A 73 6.12 4.14 16.23
CA ALA A 73 6.26 2.70 16.00
C ALA A 73 4.99 1.89 16.34
N PRO A 74 4.31 2.12 17.49
CA PRO A 74 3.06 1.42 17.80
C PRO A 74 1.92 1.68 16.80
N PHE A 75 1.90 2.87 16.20
CA PHE A 75 0.92 3.19 15.16
C PHE A 75 1.22 2.45 13.87
N LEU A 76 2.50 2.44 13.44
CA LEU A 76 2.95 1.71 12.26
C LEU A 76 2.57 0.23 12.33
N ASP A 77 2.73 -0.42 13.50
CA ASP A 77 2.35 -1.83 13.70
C ASP A 77 0.86 -2.10 13.40
N GLY A 78 0.01 -1.08 13.56
CA GLY A 78 -1.41 -1.14 13.23
C GLY A 78 -1.73 -0.81 11.77
N ILE A 79 -0.84 -0.16 11.03
CA ILE A 79 -1.06 0.27 9.63
C ILE A 79 -0.78 -0.90 8.67
N ARG A 80 -1.83 -1.34 7.97
CA ARG A 80 -1.81 -2.40 6.96
C ARG A 80 -1.87 -1.87 5.52
N HIS A 81 -2.44 -0.68 5.33
CA HIS A 81 -2.71 -0.11 4.01
C HIS A 81 -2.19 1.32 3.91
N ALA A 82 -1.03 1.48 3.26
CA ALA A 82 -0.43 2.76 2.90
C ALA A 82 0.49 2.55 1.69
N GLY A 83 0.60 3.54 0.79
CA GLY A 83 1.59 3.51 -0.28
C GLY A 83 3.00 3.73 0.27
N SER A 84 3.19 4.80 1.04
CA SER A 84 4.39 5.08 1.81
C SER A 84 4.02 5.63 3.19
N VAL A 85 4.85 5.36 4.20
CA VAL A 85 4.66 5.85 5.58
C VAL A 85 5.86 6.68 5.99
N PHE A 86 5.58 7.87 6.51
CA PHE A 86 6.57 8.83 7.01
C PHE A 86 6.45 8.91 8.52
N MET A 87 7.57 8.74 9.24
CA MET A 87 7.55 8.56 10.70
C MET A 87 8.23 9.73 11.41
N GLY A 88 7.47 10.37 12.30
CA GLY A 88 7.93 11.48 13.13
C GLY A 88 7.86 12.84 12.44
N ARG A 89 7.93 13.91 13.25
CA ARG A 89 7.72 15.30 12.82
C ARG A 89 8.77 15.85 11.84
N MET A 90 9.90 15.16 11.67
CA MET A 90 11.00 15.57 10.80
C MET A 90 11.04 14.82 9.46
N ALA A 91 9.99 14.08 9.13
CA ALA A 91 9.86 13.34 7.88
C ALA A 91 8.67 13.85 7.05
N PRO A 92 8.70 15.08 6.51
CA PRO A 92 7.63 15.56 5.62
C PRO A 92 7.62 14.76 4.30
N GLU A 93 6.45 14.57 3.70
CA GLU A 93 6.23 13.85 2.43
C GLU A 93 7.26 14.24 1.35
N ALA A 94 7.54 15.53 1.21
CA ALA A 94 8.47 16.07 0.22
C ALA A 94 9.88 15.45 0.28
N VAL A 95 10.34 15.00 1.45
CA VAL A 95 11.65 14.32 1.55
C VAL A 95 11.60 12.96 0.86
N GLY A 96 10.48 12.24 0.95
CA GLY A 96 10.21 11.00 0.21
C GLY A 96 10.10 11.22 -1.29
N ASP A 97 9.49 12.31 -1.71
CA ASP A 97 9.30 12.63 -3.12
C ASP A 97 10.59 12.86 -3.88
N TYR A 98 11.67 13.24 -3.18
CA TYR A 98 12.89 13.71 -3.83
C TYR A 98 14.16 12.97 -3.44
N VAL A 99 14.44 12.78 -2.15
CA VAL A 99 15.82 12.46 -1.72
C VAL A 99 15.94 11.33 -0.70
N ALA A 100 14.85 10.87 -0.09
CA ALA A 100 14.91 9.80 0.92
C ALA A 100 15.33 8.45 0.35
N GLY A 101 15.06 8.20 -0.94
CA GLY A 101 15.39 6.94 -1.63
C GLY A 101 14.20 6.09 -2.11
N PRO A 102 13.07 5.98 -1.38
CA PRO A 102 11.86 5.33 -1.87
C PRO A 102 11.30 5.97 -3.15
N ASN A 103 10.43 5.25 -3.85
CA ASN A 103 9.80 5.74 -5.08
C ASN A 103 8.49 6.49 -4.77
N HIS A 104 8.29 7.65 -5.40
CA HIS A 104 7.06 8.44 -5.24
C HIS A 104 5.92 8.05 -6.18
N VAL A 105 6.12 7.06 -7.07
CA VAL A 105 5.04 6.51 -7.89
C VAL A 105 4.30 5.48 -7.05
N LEU A 106 3.19 5.91 -6.46
CA LEU A 106 2.48 5.18 -5.42
C LEU A 106 1.00 4.90 -5.79
N PRO A 107 0.37 3.92 -5.11
CA PRO A 107 -0.99 3.53 -5.40
C PRO A 107 -2.02 4.51 -4.81
N THR A 108 -2.67 5.29 -5.69
CA THR A 108 -3.70 6.26 -5.31
C THR A 108 -5.12 5.67 -5.30
N GLY A 109 -6.12 6.39 -4.77
CA GLY A 109 -7.52 5.96 -4.86
C GLY A 109 -7.83 4.67 -4.10
N ARG A 110 -7.26 4.52 -2.89
CA ARG A 110 -7.40 3.35 -2.00
C ARG A 110 -6.74 2.06 -2.51
N ARG A 111 -5.94 2.14 -3.59
CA ARG A 111 -5.28 0.97 -4.18
C ARG A 111 -4.13 0.42 -3.33
N ALA A 112 -3.64 1.16 -2.34
CA ALA A 112 -2.73 0.66 -1.30
C ALA A 112 -3.27 -0.57 -0.53
N ARG A 113 -4.54 -0.94 -0.72
CA ARG A 113 -5.13 -2.19 -0.23
C ARG A 113 -4.59 -3.44 -0.91
N PHE A 114 -4.13 -3.34 -2.15
CA PHE A 114 -3.76 -4.50 -2.97
C PHE A 114 -2.58 -4.28 -3.93
N SER A 115 -2.12 -3.05 -4.11
CA SER A 115 -0.95 -2.73 -4.93
C SER A 115 0.13 -2.05 -4.09
N SER A 116 1.38 -2.24 -4.48
CA SER A 116 2.55 -1.61 -3.88
C SER A 116 2.93 -0.32 -4.61
N GLY A 117 3.83 0.46 -4.00
CA GLY A 117 4.60 1.48 -4.72
C GLY A 117 5.49 0.87 -5.80
N LEU A 118 5.83 1.69 -6.80
CA LEU A 118 6.71 1.29 -7.90
C LEU A 118 8.08 0.86 -7.35
N SER A 119 8.55 -0.29 -7.83
CA SER A 119 9.79 -0.91 -7.40
C SER A 119 10.51 -1.54 -8.59
N VAL A 120 11.71 -2.05 -8.36
CA VAL A 120 12.43 -2.83 -9.38
C VAL A 120 11.66 -4.09 -9.80
N LEU A 121 10.79 -4.63 -8.93
CA LEU A 121 10.02 -5.84 -9.24
C LEU A 121 9.00 -5.62 -10.35
N ASP A 122 8.52 -4.39 -10.53
CA ASP A 122 7.57 -4.01 -11.60
C ASP A 122 8.23 -4.03 -13.00
N PHE A 123 9.57 -3.98 -13.05
CA PHE A 123 10.36 -4.10 -14.27
C PHE A 123 10.99 -5.49 -14.44
N MET A 124 10.68 -6.42 -13.53
CA MET A 124 11.15 -7.79 -13.56
C MET A 124 10.01 -8.73 -13.93
N LYS A 125 10.37 -9.94 -14.37
CA LYS A 125 9.44 -11.06 -14.53
C LYS A 125 9.99 -12.27 -13.79
N ARG A 126 9.11 -13.03 -13.14
CA ARG A 126 9.47 -14.28 -12.47
C ARG A 126 9.09 -15.46 -13.36
N THR A 127 10.05 -16.32 -13.66
CA THR A 127 9.85 -17.57 -14.41
C THR A 127 10.13 -18.76 -13.49
N SER A 128 9.19 -19.70 -13.41
CA SER A 128 9.39 -20.97 -12.71
C SER A 128 10.02 -21.99 -13.65
N PHE A 129 11.00 -22.74 -13.14
CA PHE A 129 11.62 -23.86 -13.84
C PHE A 129 11.30 -25.14 -13.07
N ILE A 130 10.92 -26.20 -13.79
CA ILE A 130 10.62 -27.51 -13.21
C ILE A 130 11.39 -28.54 -14.03
N GLU A 131 12.24 -29.30 -13.34
CA GLU A 131 12.99 -30.41 -13.90
C GLU A 131 12.77 -31.62 -12.99
N LEU A 132 12.50 -32.76 -13.61
CA LEU A 132 12.29 -34.03 -12.92
C LEU A 132 13.20 -35.06 -13.55
N ASP A 133 13.98 -35.74 -12.72
CA ASP A 133 14.62 -37.00 -13.10
C ASP A 133 13.61 -38.17 -13.01
N GLU A 134 14.04 -39.36 -13.41
CA GLU A 134 13.18 -40.55 -13.41
C GLU A 134 12.64 -40.88 -12.02
N THR A 135 13.48 -40.72 -10.97
CA THR A 135 13.11 -41.06 -9.59
C THR A 135 12.03 -40.10 -9.07
N SER A 136 12.22 -38.80 -9.23
CA SER A 136 11.24 -37.78 -8.82
C SER A 136 9.96 -37.86 -9.64
N PHE A 137 10.05 -38.15 -10.94
CA PHE A 137 8.89 -38.36 -11.80
C PHE A 137 8.08 -39.59 -11.36
N ALA A 138 8.74 -40.72 -11.06
CA ALA A 138 8.09 -41.92 -10.55
C ALA A 138 7.38 -41.67 -9.20
N ASN A 139 7.93 -40.80 -8.35
CA ASN A 139 7.34 -40.46 -7.06
C ASN A 139 6.06 -39.61 -7.17
N ILE A 140 6.02 -38.62 -8.08
CA ILE A 140 4.90 -37.68 -8.17
C ILE A 140 3.91 -37.97 -9.31
N GLY A 141 4.37 -38.67 -10.35
CA GLY A 141 3.58 -38.96 -11.54
C GLY A 141 2.27 -39.70 -11.25
N PRO A 142 2.24 -40.74 -10.40
CA PRO A 142 0.99 -41.44 -10.09
C PRO A 142 -0.09 -40.52 -9.48
N ALA A 143 0.31 -39.60 -8.60
CA ALA A 143 -0.60 -38.61 -8.02
C ALA A 143 -1.08 -37.61 -9.08
N ALA A 144 -0.19 -37.14 -9.95
CA ALA A 144 -0.54 -36.23 -11.03
C ALA A 144 -1.51 -36.88 -12.04
N ALA A 145 -1.32 -38.15 -12.39
CA ALA A 145 -2.24 -38.88 -13.26
C ALA A 145 -3.61 -39.09 -12.62
N ALA A 146 -3.66 -39.43 -11.33
CA ALA A 146 -4.91 -39.58 -10.58
C ALA A 146 -5.72 -38.27 -10.54
N LEU A 147 -5.05 -37.13 -10.31
CA LEU A 147 -5.68 -35.80 -10.37
C LEU A 147 -6.20 -35.49 -11.78
N ALA A 148 -5.41 -35.77 -12.82
CA ALA A 148 -5.83 -35.53 -14.20
C ALA A 148 -7.07 -36.35 -14.60
N HIS A 149 -7.20 -37.60 -14.12
CA HIS A 149 -8.42 -38.39 -14.32
C HIS A 149 -9.61 -37.82 -13.55
N ALA A 150 -9.41 -37.41 -12.29
CA ALA A 150 -10.47 -36.81 -11.48
C ALA A 150 -11.00 -35.50 -12.06
N GLU A 151 -10.16 -34.73 -12.74
CA GLU A 151 -10.52 -33.50 -13.45
C GLU A 151 -11.12 -33.75 -14.85
N GLY A 152 -11.17 -35.00 -15.32
CA GLY A 152 -11.67 -35.33 -16.66
C GLY A 152 -10.74 -34.91 -17.80
N LEU A 153 -9.42 -34.89 -17.55
CA LEU A 153 -8.37 -34.50 -18.50
C LEU A 153 -7.54 -35.71 -18.98
N PRO A 154 -8.10 -36.62 -19.81
CA PRO A 154 -7.45 -37.88 -20.16
C PRO A 154 -6.12 -37.70 -20.91
N ALA A 155 -5.97 -36.66 -21.71
CA ALA A 155 -4.71 -36.36 -22.41
C ALA A 155 -3.59 -35.94 -21.45
N HIS A 156 -3.91 -35.25 -20.34
CA HIS A 156 -2.93 -34.91 -19.32
C HIS A 156 -2.46 -36.17 -18.58
N ALA A 157 -3.40 -37.01 -18.15
CA ALA A 157 -3.10 -38.30 -17.52
C ALA A 157 -2.22 -39.18 -18.42
N GLN A 158 -2.60 -39.34 -19.70
CA GLN A 158 -1.84 -40.14 -20.66
C GLN A 158 -0.41 -39.63 -20.87
N SER A 159 -0.21 -38.30 -20.84
CA SER A 159 1.12 -37.70 -20.95
C SER A 159 2.04 -38.07 -19.79
N ILE A 160 1.46 -38.37 -18.62
CA ILE A 160 2.20 -38.80 -17.43
C ILE A 160 2.42 -40.31 -17.47
N GLU A 161 1.35 -41.08 -17.68
CA GLU A 161 1.35 -42.54 -17.66
C GLU A 161 2.31 -43.15 -18.68
N VAL A 162 2.47 -42.54 -19.87
CA VAL A 162 3.40 -43.03 -20.89
C VAL A 162 4.88 -42.97 -20.46
N ARG A 163 5.20 -42.18 -19.42
CA ARG A 163 6.54 -41.98 -18.86
C ARG A 163 6.79 -42.79 -17.58
N LEU A 164 5.75 -43.34 -16.94
CA LEU A 164 5.85 -44.16 -15.71
C LEU A 164 6.22 -45.64 -15.98
N LYS A 165 7.01 -45.91 -17.01
CA LYS A 165 7.33 -47.29 -17.44
C LYS A 165 8.36 -47.97 -16.55
#